data_AF-A0A0L0WE45-F1
#
_entry.id   AF-A0A0L0WE45-F1
#
_cell.length_a   1.000
_cell.length_b   1.000
_cell.length_c   1.000
_cell.angle_alpha   90.00
_cell.angle_beta   90.00
_cell.angle_gamma   90.00
#
_symmetry.space_group_name_H-M   'P 1'
#
loop_
_entity.id
_entity.type
_entity.pdbx_description
1 polymer ?
#
loop_
_entity_poly.entity_id
_entity_poly.type
_entity_poly.pdbx_seq_one_letter_code
_entity_poly.pdbx_strand_id
1 'polypeptide(L)'
;MVFLKRAKKVASLLLVSTLVISSTVTGLAKKDEKYNVDKEIKSKVEKEVKEKEDKEIKDKNKEERKKAEKEEKEREKQAKEQEKKERKEKERLEKEKEKAEKEKEKAERKQKEKETKESEKELKEQIKKIKEELKNITKGKYSEDEIKKIQEISEKLKELHKNIKTLPVENVISKDKHIKFDTPPVIKDGRTLIPVRAITEGFGATVNWNKETKEVKITKNGNEIILKLGSDVAIVNGKEVKLDVPSNTYNNRTYVPLRFIAENLGLKVEWDKETETIEIEDKETEIEDDTTETEDDQTISE
;
A
#
# COMPACT_ATOMS: atom_id res chain seq x y z
N MET A 1 2.11 11.67 -10.76
CA MET A 1 0.87 11.80 -11.56
C MET A 1 0.86 13.21 -12.15
N VAL A 2 1.43 13.42 -13.33
CA VAL A 2 1.35 14.69 -14.10
C VAL A 2 1.20 14.31 -15.57
N PHE A 3 0.14 14.84 -16.18
CA PHE A 3 -0.42 14.45 -17.47
C PHE A 3 0.24 15.21 -18.66
N LEU A 4 0.45 14.46 -19.76
CA LEU A 4 0.38 14.80 -21.19
C LEU A 4 1.04 16.07 -21.77
N LYS A 5 1.86 15.85 -22.82
CA LYS A 5 1.64 16.46 -24.15
C LYS A 5 2.21 15.60 -25.28
N ARG A 6 1.36 15.32 -26.28
CA ARG A 6 1.63 14.60 -27.53
C ARG A 6 2.35 15.49 -28.55
N ALA A 7 3.16 14.89 -29.42
CA ALA A 7 3.36 15.39 -30.78
C ALA A 7 3.56 14.20 -31.76
N LYS A 8 2.64 14.09 -32.74
CA LYS A 8 2.72 13.21 -33.92
C LYS A 8 3.69 13.82 -34.95
N LYS A 9 4.49 13.00 -35.63
CA LYS A 9 4.86 13.22 -37.03
C LYS A 9 4.86 11.89 -37.78
N VAL A 10 4.13 11.89 -38.89
CA VAL A 10 3.97 10.83 -39.90
C VAL A 10 4.68 11.33 -41.15
N ALA A 11 5.47 10.48 -41.82
CA ALA A 11 5.90 10.63 -43.22
C ALA A 11 6.39 9.25 -43.71
N SER A 12 5.59 8.51 -44.51
CA SER A 12 5.53 8.54 -45.98
C SER A 12 6.71 7.77 -46.62
N LEU A 13 6.57 6.48 -46.97
CA LEU A 13 6.09 5.91 -48.24
C LEU A 13 7.02 6.20 -49.44
N LEU A 14 7.65 5.16 -50.01
CA LEU A 14 7.48 4.73 -51.42
C LEU A 14 8.42 3.58 -51.82
N LEU A 15 7.81 2.44 -52.13
CA LEU A 15 8.31 1.32 -52.94
C LEU A 15 8.02 1.65 -54.41
N VAL A 16 9.02 1.68 -55.30
CA VAL A 16 8.79 1.54 -56.75
C VAL A 16 9.91 0.72 -57.38
N SER A 17 9.56 -0.51 -57.74
CA SER A 17 10.26 -1.38 -58.67
C SER A 17 9.70 -1.12 -60.06
N THR A 18 10.54 -0.82 -61.06
CA THR A 18 10.21 -1.08 -62.47
C THR A 18 11.47 -1.22 -63.32
N LEU A 19 11.60 -2.40 -63.91
CA LEU A 19 12.45 -2.80 -65.01
C LEU A 19 11.75 -2.41 -66.33
N VAL A 20 12.39 -1.66 -67.24
CA VAL A 20 11.97 -1.58 -68.65
C VAL A 20 13.20 -1.52 -69.55
N ILE A 21 13.40 -2.59 -70.33
CA ILE A 21 14.26 -2.65 -71.50
C ILE A 21 13.40 -2.19 -72.68
N SER A 22 13.80 -1.14 -73.40
CA SER A 22 13.17 -0.75 -74.66
C SER A 22 14.22 -0.42 -75.71
N SER A 23 14.19 -1.22 -76.77
CA SER A 23 14.92 -1.10 -78.03
C SER A 23 14.42 0.05 -78.89
N THR A 24 15.34 0.75 -79.59
CA THR A 24 15.10 1.20 -80.98
C THR A 24 16.42 1.20 -81.76
N VAL A 25 16.37 0.54 -82.92
CA VAL A 25 17.33 0.66 -84.03
C VAL A 25 16.78 1.73 -84.96
N THR A 26 17.62 2.64 -85.46
CA THR A 26 17.40 3.29 -86.76
C THR A 26 18.76 3.62 -87.37
N GLY A 27 19.02 3.04 -88.54
CA GLY A 27 20.25 3.22 -89.29
C GLY A 27 20.24 4.45 -90.18
N LEU A 28 21.43 4.80 -90.66
CA LEU A 28 21.62 5.63 -91.85
C LEU A 28 22.57 4.87 -92.78
N ALA A 29 22.04 4.52 -93.94
CA ALA A 29 22.76 3.92 -95.05
C ALA A 29 23.38 5.01 -95.94
N LYS A 30 24.59 4.74 -96.42
CA LYS A 30 25.05 5.17 -97.75
C LYS A 30 25.83 4.00 -98.35
N LYS A 31 25.41 3.57 -99.53
CA LYS A 31 25.99 2.49 -100.32
C LYS A 31 26.29 3.08 -101.69
N ASP A 32 27.51 2.86 -102.16
CA ASP A 32 27.95 2.78 -103.55
C ASP A 32 29.17 1.82 -103.48
N GLU A 33 29.51 0.90 -104.37
CA GLU A 33 28.89 0.16 -105.46
C GLU A 33 29.97 -0.90 -105.84
N LYS A 34 29.57 -2.15 -106.15
CA LYS A 34 30.20 -3.14 -107.08
C LYS A 34 30.20 -4.60 -106.58
N TYR A 35 29.56 -5.47 -107.38
CA TYR A 35 30.04 -6.73 -108.02
C TYR A 35 31.13 -7.58 -107.28
N ASN A 36 31.16 -8.91 -107.26
CA ASN A 36 30.49 -9.98 -108.01
C ASN A 36 30.76 -11.35 -107.32
N VAL A 37 29.81 -12.30 -107.47
CA VAL A 37 29.96 -13.77 -107.68
C VAL A 37 30.64 -14.70 -106.65
N ASP A 38 30.01 -15.87 -106.51
CA ASP A 38 30.47 -17.17 -105.96
C ASP A 38 30.57 -17.37 -104.45
N LYS A 39 29.54 -18.01 -103.86
CA LYS A 39 29.74 -19.27 -103.11
C LYS A 39 28.42 -19.96 -102.72
N GLU A 40 27.86 -20.71 -103.66
CA GLU A 40 26.80 -21.70 -103.43
C GLU A 40 27.29 -22.96 -102.65
N ILE A 41 28.35 -22.84 -101.84
CA ILE A 41 28.93 -23.94 -101.04
C ILE A 41 29.09 -23.56 -99.55
N LYS A 42 28.90 -22.29 -99.15
CA LYS A 42 29.13 -21.86 -97.76
C LYS A 42 27.97 -22.09 -96.78
N SER A 43 26.75 -22.41 -97.25
CA SER A 43 25.55 -22.45 -96.38
C SER A 43 25.30 -23.76 -95.64
N LYS A 44 26.05 -24.84 -95.92
CA LYS A 44 25.85 -26.15 -95.28
C LYS A 44 26.83 -26.46 -94.13
N VAL A 45 28.05 -25.95 -94.19
CA VAL A 45 29.08 -26.18 -93.15
C VAL A 45 28.92 -25.24 -91.93
N GLU A 46 28.39 -24.02 -92.14
CA GLU A 46 28.18 -23.04 -91.06
C GLU A 46 26.99 -23.38 -90.14
N LYS A 47 26.07 -24.25 -90.59
CA LYS A 47 24.93 -24.71 -89.77
C LYS A 47 25.30 -25.85 -88.81
N GLU A 48 26.20 -26.77 -89.19
CA GLU A 48 26.60 -27.89 -88.32
C GLU A 48 27.65 -27.51 -87.26
N VAL A 49 28.49 -26.49 -87.50
CA VAL A 49 29.49 -26.02 -86.52
C VAL A 49 28.85 -25.19 -85.40
N LYS A 50 27.88 -24.32 -85.72
CA LYS A 50 27.13 -23.55 -84.71
C LYS A 50 26.33 -24.43 -83.75
N GLU A 51 25.77 -25.54 -84.23
CA GLU A 51 24.92 -26.41 -83.42
C GLU A 51 25.69 -27.27 -82.39
N LYS A 52 27.00 -27.51 -82.62
CA LYS A 52 27.89 -28.21 -81.68
C LYS A 52 28.53 -27.26 -80.66
N GLU A 53 28.97 -26.06 -81.08
CA GLU A 53 29.49 -25.03 -80.17
C GLU A 53 28.40 -24.50 -79.21
N ASP A 54 27.15 -24.37 -79.68
CA ASP A 54 26.01 -23.95 -78.84
C ASP A 54 25.60 -25.01 -77.78
N LYS A 55 25.90 -26.30 -78.01
CA LYS A 55 25.64 -27.38 -77.04
C LYS A 55 26.70 -27.44 -75.95
N GLU A 56 27.98 -27.30 -76.30
CA GLU A 56 29.09 -27.36 -75.33
C GLU A 56 29.12 -26.12 -74.42
N ILE A 57 28.78 -24.94 -74.96
CA ILE A 57 28.57 -23.70 -74.19
C ILE A 57 27.32 -23.82 -73.29
N LYS A 58 26.25 -24.51 -73.72
CA LYS A 58 25.08 -24.79 -72.88
C LYS A 58 25.38 -25.72 -71.71
N ASP A 59 26.20 -26.74 -71.92
CA ASP A 59 26.50 -27.75 -70.89
C ASP A 59 27.50 -27.26 -69.84
N LYS A 60 28.55 -26.51 -70.22
CA LYS A 60 29.43 -25.80 -69.25
C LYS A 60 28.68 -24.77 -68.42
N ASN A 61 27.82 -23.97 -69.05
CA ASN A 61 26.94 -23.01 -68.35
C ASN A 61 25.92 -23.70 -67.42
N LYS A 62 25.54 -24.95 -67.68
CA LYS A 62 24.62 -25.73 -66.83
C LYS A 62 25.34 -26.29 -65.59
N GLU A 63 26.60 -26.70 -65.72
CA GLU A 63 27.39 -27.25 -64.62
C GLU A 63 27.86 -26.15 -63.65
N GLU A 64 28.29 -24.99 -64.17
CA GLU A 64 28.59 -23.80 -63.38
C GLU A 64 27.36 -23.27 -62.64
N ARG A 65 26.18 -23.25 -63.30
CA ARG A 65 24.90 -22.90 -62.66
C ARG A 65 24.56 -23.85 -61.52
N LYS A 66 24.74 -25.16 -61.69
CA LYS A 66 24.48 -26.16 -60.62
C LYS A 66 25.44 -26.01 -59.44
N LYS A 67 26.71 -25.68 -59.70
CA LYS A 67 27.71 -25.43 -58.65
C LYS A 67 27.38 -24.16 -57.87
N ALA A 68 27.04 -23.07 -58.58
CA ALA A 68 26.60 -21.82 -57.97
C ALA A 68 25.33 -22.01 -57.12
N GLU A 69 24.34 -22.77 -57.62
CA GLU A 69 23.10 -23.07 -56.89
C GLU A 69 23.36 -23.92 -55.63
N LYS A 70 24.35 -24.83 -55.67
CA LYS A 70 24.75 -25.63 -54.50
C LYS A 70 25.45 -24.79 -53.44
N GLU A 71 26.36 -23.90 -53.85
CA GLU A 71 27.05 -22.97 -52.95
C GLU A 71 26.07 -21.96 -52.33
N GLU A 72 25.09 -21.48 -53.10
CA GLU A 72 24.01 -20.62 -52.62
C GLU A 72 23.15 -21.33 -51.57
N LYS A 73 22.73 -22.58 -51.82
CA LYS A 73 22.00 -23.41 -50.85
C LYS A 73 22.79 -23.68 -49.57
N GLU A 74 24.10 -23.86 -49.68
CA GLU A 74 24.97 -24.08 -48.52
C GLU A 74 25.15 -22.81 -47.68
N ARG A 75 25.32 -21.65 -48.34
CA ARG A 75 25.30 -20.33 -47.67
C ARG A 75 23.97 -20.04 -47.01
N GLU A 76 22.85 -20.35 -47.65
CA GLU A 76 21.51 -20.18 -47.09
C GLU A 76 21.30 -21.08 -45.86
N LYS A 77 21.81 -22.32 -45.89
CA LYS A 77 21.78 -23.23 -44.74
C LYS A 77 22.62 -22.71 -43.57
N GLN A 78 23.82 -22.21 -43.84
CA GLN A 78 24.69 -21.61 -42.81
C GLN A 78 24.05 -20.34 -42.21
N ALA A 79 23.47 -19.49 -43.03
CA ALA A 79 22.73 -18.30 -42.59
C ALA A 79 21.53 -18.67 -41.70
N LYS A 80 20.73 -19.67 -42.08
CA LYS A 80 19.61 -20.19 -41.26
C LYS A 80 20.08 -20.80 -39.94
N GLU A 81 21.23 -21.48 -39.93
CA GLU A 81 21.79 -22.04 -38.70
C GLU A 81 22.32 -20.94 -37.76
N GLN A 82 22.96 -19.92 -38.32
CA GLN A 82 23.42 -18.74 -37.59
C GLN A 82 22.25 -17.96 -36.99
N GLU A 83 21.21 -17.68 -37.77
CA GLU A 83 19.99 -17.01 -37.31
C GLU A 83 19.31 -17.81 -36.17
N LYS A 84 19.29 -19.14 -36.28
CA LYS A 84 18.77 -20.01 -35.22
C LYS A 84 19.61 -19.96 -33.94
N LYS A 85 20.95 -19.82 -34.03
CA LYS A 85 21.84 -19.65 -32.88
C LYS A 85 21.61 -18.29 -32.23
N GLU A 86 21.58 -17.23 -33.02
CA GLU A 86 21.33 -15.86 -32.57
C GLU A 86 19.95 -15.73 -31.89
N ARG A 87 18.91 -16.36 -32.45
CA ARG A 87 17.58 -16.40 -31.84
C ARG A 87 17.57 -17.10 -30.49
N LYS A 88 18.22 -18.27 -30.38
CA LYS A 88 18.33 -19.00 -29.11
C LYS A 88 19.10 -18.21 -28.06
N GLU A 89 20.16 -17.53 -28.47
CA GLU A 89 20.94 -16.67 -27.60
C GLU A 89 20.15 -15.45 -27.14
N LYS A 90 19.39 -14.81 -28.04
CA LYS A 90 18.48 -13.71 -27.70
C LYS A 90 17.39 -14.16 -26.71
N GLU A 91 16.76 -15.31 -26.94
CA GLU A 91 15.77 -15.89 -26.02
C GLU A 91 16.39 -16.21 -24.65
N ARG A 92 17.65 -16.64 -24.59
CA ARG A 92 18.38 -16.85 -23.33
C ARG A 92 18.61 -15.54 -22.58
N LEU A 93 19.14 -14.52 -23.27
CA LEU A 93 19.41 -13.20 -22.71
C LEU A 93 18.14 -12.51 -22.22
N GLU A 94 17.03 -12.68 -22.93
CA GLU A 94 15.72 -12.12 -22.53
C GLU A 94 15.21 -12.77 -21.23
N LYS A 95 15.33 -14.10 -21.09
CA LYS A 95 15.01 -14.80 -19.83
C LYS A 95 15.92 -14.39 -18.67
N GLU A 96 17.21 -14.19 -18.93
CA GLU A 96 18.15 -13.70 -17.92
C GLU A 96 17.83 -12.27 -17.48
N LYS A 97 17.47 -11.39 -18.44
CA LYS A 97 17.02 -10.02 -18.16
C LYS A 97 15.73 -10.01 -17.33
N GLU A 98 14.73 -10.81 -17.70
CA GLU A 98 13.47 -10.93 -16.94
C GLU A 98 13.73 -11.42 -15.51
N LYS A 99 14.62 -12.40 -15.33
CA LYS A 99 15.01 -12.89 -14.02
C LYS A 99 15.71 -11.80 -13.20
N ALA A 100 16.66 -11.09 -13.79
CA ALA A 100 17.37 -9.99 -13.14
C ALA A 100 16.44 -8.84 -12.75
N GLU A 101 15.44 -8.53 -13.59
CA GLU A 101 14.43 -7.50 -13.30
C GLU A 101 13.54 -7.90 -12.11
N LYS A 102 13.09 -9.17 -12.05
CA LYS A 102 12.36 -9.71 -10.90
C LYS A 102 13.19 -9.71 -9.61
N GLU A 103 14.48 -10.04 -9.69
CA GLU A 103 15.38 -10.01 -8.54
C GLU A 103 15.64 -8.58 -8.07
N LYS A 104 15.82 -7.63 -8.99
CA LYS A 104 15.94 -6.20 -8.68
C LYS A 104 14.68 -5.67 -8.01
N GLU A 105 13.50 -5.93 -8.55
CA GLU A 105 12.23 -5.52 -7.95
C GLU A 105 12.07 -6.11 -6.54
N LYS A 106 12.44 -7.38 -6.34
CA LYS A 106 12.42 -8.03 -5.03
C LYS A 106 13.41 -7.38 -4.05
N ALA A 107 14.59 -6.98 -4.52
CA ALA A 107 15.59 -6.28 -3.71
C ALA A 107 15.10 -4.87 -3.31
N GLU A 108 14.53 -4.11 -4.24
CA GLU A 108 13.96 -2.78 -3.99
C GLU A 108 12.80 -2.85 -2.99
N ARG A 109 11.90 -3.83 -3.12
CA ARG A 109 10.82 -4.07 -2.15
C ARG A 109 11.36 -4.35 -0.74
N LYS A 110 12.38 -5.21 -0.62
CA LYS A 110 13.03 -5.52 0.67
C LYS A 110 13.71 -4.30 1.28
N GLN A 111 14.36 -3.48 0.46
CA GLN A 111 14.99 -2.24 0.92
C GLN A 111 13.93 -1.28 1.45
N LYS A 112 12.84 -1.05 0.69
CA LYS A 112 11.73 -0.20 1.11
C LYS A 112 11.08 -0.70 2.41
N GLU A 113 10.91 -2.02 2.56
CA GLU A 113 10.39 -2.62 3.79
C GLU A 113 11.33 -2.39 4.99
N LYS A 114 12.65 -2.50 4.78
CA LYS A 114 13.65 -2.23 5.82
C LYS A 114 13.63 -0.76 6.24
N GLU A 115 13.63 0.15 5.28
CA GLU A 115 13.53 1.60 5.52
C GLU A 115 12.24 1.93 6.28
N THR A 116 11.10 1.36 5.87
CA THR A 116 9.81 1.54 6.55
C THR A 116 9.87 1.06 8.00
N LYS A 117 10.44 -0.12 8.26
CA LYS A 117 10.61 -0.65 9.62
C LYS A 117 11.52 0.22 10.49
N GLU A 118 12.58 0.79 9.91
CA GLU A 118 13.49 1.69 10.60
C GLU A 118 12.79 3.01 10.96
N SER A 119 12.07 3.61 10.02
CA SER A 119 11.24 4.80 10.28
C SER A 119 10.13 4.55 11.30
N GLU A 120 9.46 3.39 11.26
CA GLU A 120 8.47 3.00 12.27
C GLU A 120 9.09 2.89 13.67
N LYS A 121 10.32 2.36 13.76
CA LYS A 121 11.04 2.25 15.03
C LYS A 121 11.40 3.64 15.56
N GLU A 122 11.90 4.52 14.71
CA GLU A 122 12.20 5.91 15.09
C GLU A 122 10.95 6.66 15.56
N LEU A 123 9.84 6.51 14.83
CA LEU A 123 8.56 7.12 15.19
C LEU A 123 8.04 6.59 16.54
N LYS A 124 8.15 5.29 16.80
CA LYS A 124 7.79 4.70 18.10
C LYS A 124 8.63 5.29 19.23
N GLU A 125 9.93 5.47 19.04
CA GLU A 125 10.81 6.09 20.03
C GLU A 125 10.45 7.57 20.28
N GLN A 126 10.06 8.30 19.22
CA GLN A 126 9.55 9.67 19.36
C GLN A 126 8.24 9.71 20.14
N ILE A 127 7.27 8.85 19.80
CA ILE A 127 5.99 8.72 20.51
C ILE A 127 6.23 8.41 21.99
N LYS A 128 7.14 7.49 22.29
CA LYS A 128 7.53 7.15 23.66
C LYS A 128 8.03 8.37 24.45
N LYS A 129 8.91 9.18 23.86
CA LYS A 129 9.41 10.41 24.49
C LYS A 129 8.28 11.41 24.76
N ILE A 130 7.39 11.60 23.77
CA ILE A 130 6.20 12.46 23.92
C ILE A 130 5.32 11.97 25.09
N LYS A 131 5.10 10.65 25.20
CA LYS A 131 4.32 10.08 26.31
C LYS A 131 4.97 10.33 27.67
N GLU A 132 6.29 10.20 27.78
CA GLU A 132 7.01 10.53 29.02
C GLU A 132 6.92 12.03 29.37
N GLU A 133 6.98 12.92 28.39
CA GLU A 133 6.74 14.35 28.60
C GLU A 133 5.31 14.62 29.08
N LEU A 134 4.31 13.99 28.48
CA LEU A 134 2.91 14.10 28.90
C LEU A 134 2.68 13.57 30.33
N LYS A 135 3.36 12.50 30.73
CA LYS A 135 3.34 12.01 32.11
C LYS A 135 3.94 13.04 33.07
N ASN A 136 5.08 13.64 32.73
CA ASN A 136 5.71 14.68 33.55
C ASN A 136 4.80 15.90 33.70
N ILE A 137 4.16 16.35 32.62
CA ILE A 137 3.16 17.42 32.66
C ILE A 137 1.99 17.03 33.57
N THR A 138 1.49 15.79 33.45
CA THR A 138 0.37 15.29 34.26
C THR A 138 0.74 15.23 35.73
N LYS A 139 1.95 14.76 36.07
CA LYS A 139 2.49 14.75 37.43
C LYS A 139 2.63 16.16 37.99
N GLY A 140 3.03 17.13 37.17
CA GLY A 140 3.11 18.55 37.54
C GLY A 140 1.76 19.19 37.90
N LYS A 141 0.62 18.54 37.61
CA LYS A 141 -0.72 19.00 38.03
C LYS A 141 -1.02 18.72 39.52
N TYR A 142 -0.14 18.00 40.20
CA TYR A 142 -0.27 17.64 41.61
C TYR A 142 0.76 18.40 42.45
N SER A 143 0.38 18.77 43.67
CA SER A 143 1.37 19.23 44.64
C SER A 143 2.23 18.06 45.15
N GLU A 144 3.41 18.37 45.70
CA GLU A 144 4.28 17.36 46.31
C GLU A 144 3.56 16.57 47.41
N ASP A 145 2.75 17.25 48.23
CA ASP A 145 1.94 16.62 49.28
C ASP A 145 0.88 15.68 48.73
N GLU A 146 0.25 16.02 47.60
CA GLU A 146 -0.72 15.15 46.94
C GLU A 146 -0.04 13.89 46.40
N ILE A 147 1.09 14.04 45.72
CA ILE A 147 1.87 12.91 45.22
C ILE A 147 2.32 12.01 46.36
N LYS A 148 2.84 12.58 47.45
CA LYS A 148 3.26 11.83 48.62
C LYS A 148 2.11 11.03 49.23
N LYS A 149 0.93 11.65 49.42
CA LYS A 149 -0.27 10.96 49.92
C LYS A 149 -0.69 9.81 48.99
N ILE A 150 -0.70 10.03 47.68
CA ILE A 150 -1.04 9.00 46.68
C ILE A 150 -0.04 7.84 46.74
N GLN A 151 1.26 8.13 46.90
CA GLN A 151 2.30 7.11 47.06
C GLN A 151 2.13 6.31 48.35
N GLU A 152 1.86 6.96 49.48
CA GLU A 152 1.55 6.28 50.75
C GLU A 152 0.32 5.38 50.63
N ILE A 153 -0.73 5.84 49.94
CA ILE A 153 -1.90 5.01 49.64
C ILE A 153 -1.52 3.83 48.74
N SER A 154 -0.70 4.06 47.71
CA SER A 154 -0.21 3.01 46.82
C SER A 154 0.48 1.89 47.59
N GLU A 155 1.40 2.22 48.50
CA GLU A 155 2.11 1.21 49.30
C GLU A 155 1.16 0.45 50.24
N LYS A 156 0.23 1.16 50.91
CA LYS A 156 -0.81 0.52 51.74
C LYS A 156 -1.67 -0.45 50.93
N LEU A 157 -2.05 -0.08 49.70
CA LEU A 157 -2.87 -0.94 48.83
C LEU A 157 -2.09 -2.18 48.39
N LYS A 158 -0.81 -2.06 48.07
CA LYS A 158 0.05 -3.22 47.74
C LYS A 158 0.19 -4.19 48.91
N GLU A 159 0.33 -3.67 50.13
CA GLU A 159 0.46 -4.48 51.34
C GLU A 159 -0.85 -5.23 51.68
N LEU A 160 -1.98 -4.53 51.61
CA LEU A 160 -3.30 -5.07 51.95
C LEU A 160 -3.86 -6.02 50.87
N HIS A 161 -3.48 -5.84 49.61
CA HIS A 161 -4.09 -6.54 48.48
C HIS A 161 -3.01 -7.10 47.53
N LYS A 162 -2.55 -8.32 47.81
CA LYS A 162 -1.49 -8.98 47.00
C LYS A 162 -1.87 -9.27 45.54
N ASN A 163 -3.15 -9.21 45.20
CA ASN A 163 -3.67 -9.49 43.86
C ASN A 163 -3.90 -8.23 43.00
N ILE A 164 -3.47 -7.05 43.46
CA ILE A 164 -3.56 -5.83 42.68
C ILE A 164 -2.18 -5.20 42.47
N LYS A 165 -1.99 -4.57 41.32
CA LYS A 165 -0.86 -3.68 41.02
C LYS A 165 -1.37 -2.25 41.01
N THR A 166 -0.75 -1.33 41.74
CA THR A 166 -1.08 0.10 41.61
C THR A 166 -0.43 0.68 40.36
N LEU A 167 -1.10 1.64 39.72
CA LEU A 167 -0.60 2.38 38.58
C LEU A 167 -0.32 3.84 39.03
N PRO A 168 0.80 4.45 38.63
CA PRO A 168 1.02 5.88 38.85
C PRO A 168 -0.09 6.72 38.23
N VAL A 169 -0.44 7.84 38.86
CA VAL A 169 -1.56 8.69 38.40
C VAL A 169 -1.21 9.42 37.11
N GLU A 170 0.07 9.70 36.89
CA GLU A 170 0.60 10.28 35.66
C GLU A 170 0.46 9.38 34.44
N ASN A 171 0.26 8.07 34.63
CA ASN A 171 0.06 7.13 33.53
C ASN A 171 -1.35 7.21 32.93
N VAL A 172 -2.28 7.97 33.52
CA VAL A 172 -3.61 8.19 32.95
C VAL A 172 -3.69 9.60 32.40
N ILE A 173 -3.77 9.71 31.07
CA ILE A 173 -3.74 10.99 30.36
C ILE A 173 -4.98 11.18 29.51
N SER A 174 -5.32 12.45 29.29
CA SER A 174 -6.33 12.90 28.35
C SER A 174 -5.86 14.21 27.72
N LYS A 175 -6.18 14.42 26.45
CA LYS A 175 -5.77 15.61 25.69
C LYS A 175 -6.37 16.87 26.29
N ASP A 176 -7.69 16.88 26.45
CA ASP A 176 -8.46 18.11 26.75
C ASP A 176 -9.23 18.06 28.07
N LYS A 177 -9.13 16.97 28.84
CA LYS A 177 -9.83 16.84 30.13
C LYS A 177 -8.89 16.97 31.32
N HIS A 178 -9.39 17.62 32.36
CA HIS A 178 -8.73 17.65 33.66
C HIS A 178 -9.13 16.41 34.46
N ILE A 179 -8.21 15.43 34.50
CA ILE A 179 -8.35 14.22 35.31
C ILE A 179 -7.43 14.35 36.52
N LYS A 180 -7.98 14.19 37.72
CA LYS A 180 -7.20 14.19 38.97
C LYS A 180 -7.59 13.02 39.86
N PHE A 181 -6.59 12.35 40.39
CA PHE A 181 -6.76 11.21 41.29
C PHE A 181 -6.35 11.59 42.72
N ASP A 182 -7.15 11.21 43.71
CA ASP A 182 -6.79 11.28 45.13
C ASP A 182 -6.31 9.93 45.69
N THR A 183 -6.41 8.87 44.90
CA THR A 183 -5.95 7.51 45.16
C THR A 183 -5.51 6.90 43.82
N PRO A 184 -4.47 6.05 43.78
CA PRO A 184 -3.94 5.54 42.51
C PRO A 184 -4.94 4.59 41.82
N PRO A 185 -5.02 4.58 40.47
CA PRO A 185 -5.63 3.48 39.74
C PRO A 185 -4.96 2.14 40.07
N VAL A 186 -5.68 1.04 39.87
CA VAL A 186 -5.15 -0.31 40.15
C VAL A 186 -5.45 -1.27 39.00
N ILE A 187 -4.56 -2.22 38.78
CA ILE A 187 -4.76 -3.33 37.85
C ILE A 187 -5.06 -4.58 38.69
N LYS A 188 -6.19 -5.22 38.41
CA LYS A 188 -6.62 -6.46 39.04
C LYS A 188 -7.10 -7.41 37.94
N ASP A 189 -6.63 -8.66 37.96
CA ASP A 189 -7.01 -9.68 36.98
C ASP A 189 -6.86 -9.22 35.51
N GLY A 190 -5.81 -8.43 35.24
CA GLY A 190 -5.51 -7.87 33.92
C GLY A 190 -6.42 -6.71 33.48
N ARG A 191 -7.31 -6.22 34.36
CA ARG A 191 -8.18 -5.06 34.08
C ARG A 191 -7.79 -3.87 34.94
N THR A 192 -7.73 -2.69 34.34
CA THR A 192 -7.57 -1.44 35.07
C THR A 192 -8.89 -1.04 35.71
N LEU A 193 -8.86 -0.92 37.03
CA LEU A 193 -9.89 -0.36 37.88
C LEU A 193 -9.49 1.07 38.26
N ILE A 194 -10.45 1.98 38.18
CA ILE A 194 -10.26 3.40 38.52
C ILE A 194 -11.22 3.84 39.62
N PRO A 195 -10.84 4.81 40.46
CA PRO A 195 -11.78 5.51 41.33
C PRO A 195 -12.84 6.20 40.45
N VAL A 196 -14.10 5.84 40.65
CA VAL A 196 -15.18 6.20 39.73
C VAL A 196 -15.22 7.69 39.39
N ARG A 197 -15.12 8.57 40.40
CA ARG A 197 -15.20 10.03 40.23
C ARG A 197 -14.08 10.62 39.37
N ALA A 198 -12.86 10.07 39.46
CA ALA A 198 -11.67 10.68 38.85
C ALA A 198 -11.81 10.85 37.34
N ILE A 199 -12.41 9.88 36.66
CA ILE A 199 -12.67 9.95 35.22
C ILE A 199 -14.05 10.53 34.93
N THR A 200 -15.10 10.06 35.61
CA THR A 200 -16.46 10.44 35.22
C THR A 200 -16.70 11.94 35.35
N GLU A 201 -16.22 12.58 36.42
CA GLU A 201 -16.39 14.03 36.62
C GLU A 201 -15.52 14.82 35.65
N GLY A 202 -14.30 14.36 35.36
CA GLY A 202 -13.41 14.97 34.36
C GLY A 202 -14.00 14.99 32.93
N PHE A 203 -14.91 14.06 32.64
CA PHE A 203 -15.65 13.98 31.37
C PHE A 203 -17.10 14.49 31.48
N GLY A 204 -17.42 15.28 32.51
CA GLY A 204 -18.68 16.02 32.64
C GLY A 204 -19.87 15.19 33.15
N ALA A 205 -19.64 13.98 33.67
CA ALA A 205 -20.68 13.20 34.32
C ALA A 205 -20.86 13.60 35.78
N THR A 206 -22.10 13.51 36.28
CA THR A 206 -22.41 13.68 37.70
C THR A 206 -22.38 12.33 38.41
N VAL A 207 -21.75 12.26 39.58
CA VAL A 207 -21.68 11.05 40.40
C VAL A 207 -22.36 11.26 41.75
N ASN A 208 -23.40 10.47 42.03
CA ASN A 208 -24.07 10.43 43.31
C ASN A 208 -23.81 9.09 44.02
N TRP A 209 -23.57 9.14 45.33
CA TRP A 209 -23.44 7.94 46.15
C TRP A 209 -24.65 7.81 47.08
N ASN A 210 -25.38 6.71 46.94
CA ASN A 210 -26.41 6.32 47.88
C ASN A 210 -25.81 5.40 48.94
N LYS A 211 -25.72 5.89 50.18
CA LYS A 211 -25.14 5.14 51.31
C LYS A 211 -26.04 3.99 51.78
N GLU A 212 -27.36 4.12 51.67
CA GLU A 212 -28.32 3.12 52.14
C GLU A 212 -28.31 1.89 51.23
N THR A 213 -28.38 2.12 49.92
CA THR A 213 -28.37 1.03 48.92
C THR A 213 -26.96 0.58 48.54
N LYS A 214 -25.93 1.36 48.93
CA LYS A 214 -24.52 1.18 48.55
C LYS A 214 -24.32 1.23 47.03
N GLU A 215 -24.96 2.20 46.40
CA GLU A 215 -24.96 2.38 44.95
C GLU A 215 -24.29 3.68 44.53
N VAL A 216 -23.46 3.60 43.50
CA VAL A 216 -22.96 4.76 42.76
C VAL A 216 -23.85 4.95 41.54
N LYS A 217 -24.47 6.12 41.43
CA LYS A 217 -25.23 6.55 40.26
C LYS A 217 -24.42 7.57 39.48
N ILE A 218 -24.15 7.28 38.21
CA ILE A 218 -23.41 8.14 37.27
C ILE A 218 -24.39 8.59 36.19
N THR A 219 -24.41 9.88 35.87
CA THR A 219 -25.29 10.44 34.85
C THR A 219 -24.54 11.40 33.93
N LYS A 220 -24.74 11.28 32.61
CA LYS A 220 -24.16 12.18 31.59
C LYS A 220 -25.06 12.19 30.35
N ASN A 221 -25.49 13.36 29.88
CA ASN A 221 -26.25 13.53 28.63
C ASN A 221 -27.44 12.55 28.48
N GLY A 222 -28.20 12.32 29.55
CA GLY A 222 -29.33 11.37 29.56
C GLY A 222 -28.96 9.90 29.76
N ASN A 223 -27.67 9.53 29.68
CA ASN A 223 -27.21 8.19 30.06
C ASN A 223 -27.11 8.06 31.59
N GLU A 224 -27.51 6.91 32.11
CA GLU A 224 -27.49 6.54 33.52
C GLU A 224 -26.79 5.20 33.72
N ILE A 225 -25.87 5.15 34.68
CA ILE A 225 -25.19 3.94 35.12
C ILE A 225 -25.35 3.83 36.64
N ILE A 226 -25.91 2.72 37.12
CA ILE A 226 -26.01 2.39 38.55
C ILE A 226 -25.12 1.20 38.84
N LEU A 227 -24.21 1.38 39.80
CA LEU A 227 -23.24 0.38 40.22
C LEU A 227 -23.45 0.08 41.70
N LYS A 228 -23.79 -1.16 42.03
CA LYS A 228 -23.85 -1.62 43.41
C LYS A 228 -22.49 -2.12 43.85
N LEU A 229 -22.03 -1.65 45.00
CA LEU A 229 -20.73 -2.02 45.53
C LEU A 229 -20.61 -3.54 45.72
N GLY A 230 -19.52 -4.13 45.20
CA GLY A 230 -19.23 -5.56 45.32
C GLY A 230 -19.97 -6.43 44.29
N SER A 231 -20.86 -5.85 43.48
CA SER A 231 -21.54 -6.55 42.40
C SER A 231 -20.67 -6.58 41.13
N ASP A 232 -20.80 -7.67 40.38
CA ASP A 232 -20.34 -7.80 39.00
C ASP A 232 -21.43 -7.44 37.98
N VAL A 233 -22.57 -6.89 38.42
CA VAL A 233 -23.65 -6.40 37.57
C VAL A 233 -23.87 -4.92 37.82
N ALA A 234 -24.03 -4.18 36.74
CA ALA A 234 -24.40 -2.77 36.71
C ALA A 234 -25.73 -2.61 35.99
N ILE A 235 -26.46 -1.54 36.27
CA ILE A 235 -27.65 -1.17 35.49
C ILE A 235 -27.26 0.01 34.61
N VAL A 236 -27.32 -0.15 33.28
CA VAL A 236 -27.08 0.90 32.29
C VAL A 236 -28.39 1.20 31.59
N ASN A 237 -28.89 2.42 31.71
CA ASN A 237 -30.14 2.86 31.09
C ASN A 237 -31.30 1.85 31.33
N GLY A 238 -31.42 1.35 32.56
CA GLY A 238 -32.44 0.38 32.98
C GLY A 238 -32.16 -1.08 32.62
N LYS A 239 -31.04 -1.41 31.95
CA LYS A 239 -30.67 -2.79 31.57
C LYS A 239 -29.51 -3.30 32.39
N GLU A 240 -29.55 -4.56 32.81
CA GLU A 240 -28.43 -5.21 33.48
C GLU A 240 -27.28 -5.47 32.49
N VAL A 241 -26.07 -5.08 32.90
CA VAL A 241 -24.83 -5.28 32.15
C VAL A 241 -23.77 -5.85 33.09
N LYS A 242 -23.11 -6.93 32.66
CA LYS A 242 -22.07 -7.59 33.45
C LYS A 242 -20.74 -6.84 33.36
N LEU A 243 -20.06 -6.71 34.48
CA LEU A 243 -18.71 -6.20 34.62
C LEU A 243 -17.70 -7.34 34.42
N ASP A 244 -16.60 -7.05 33.74
CA ASP A 244 -15.49 -8.01 33.61
C ASP A 244 -14.82 -8.33 34.95
N VAL A 245 -14.78 -7.34 35.84
CA VAL A 245 -14.28 -7.47 37.22
C VAL A 245 -15.27 -6.75 38.12
N PRO A 246 -15.72 -7.35 39.25
CA PRO A 246 -16.65 -6.72 40.17
C PRO A 246 -16.15 -5.36 40.64
N SER A 247 -17.08 -4.43 40.85
CA SER A 247 -16.74 -3.17 41.52
C SER A 247 -16.21 -3.46 42.94
N ASN A 248 -15.20 -2.71 43.38
CA ASN A 248 -14.60 -2.94 44.68
C ASN A 248 -14.34 -1.63 45.43
N THR A 249 -14.08 -1.70 46.74
CA THR A 249 -13.64 -0.53 47.51
C THR A 249 -12.17 -0.67 47.87
N TYR A 250 -11.39 0.36 47.52
CA TYR A 250 -10.02 0.54 48.01
C TYR A 250 -9.89 1.95 48.56
N ASN A 251 -9.27 2.11 49.73
CA ASN A 251 -9.06 3.41 50.36
C ASN A 251 -10.34 4.29 50.40
N ASN A 252 -11.48 3.70 50.76
CA ASN A 252 -12.79 4.37 50.81
C ASN A 252 -13.20 5.06 49.49
N ARG A 253 -12.78 4.50 48.36
CA ARG A 253 -13.24 4.89 47.01
C ARG A 253 -13.78 3.66 46.30
N THR A 254 -14.84 3.85 45.51
CA THR A 254 -15.38 2.81 44.66
C THR A 254 -14.58 2.72 43.38
N TYR A 255 -14.06 1.53 43.09
CA TYR A 255 -13.26 1.20 41.94
C TYR A 255 -14.08 0.38 40.95
N VAL A 256 -14.01 0.76 39.69
CA VAL A 256 -14.82 0.18 38.61
C VAL A 256 -13.93 -0.04 37.39
N PRO A 257 -14.17 -1.07 36.55
CA PRO A 257 -13.40 -1.26 35.33
C PRO A 257 -13.46 -0.01 34.44
N LEU A 258 -12.30 0.56 34.12
CA LEU A 258 -12.20 1.80 33.35
C LEU A 258 -12.95 1.69 32.01
N ARG A 259 -12.72 0.60 31.29
CA ARG A 259 -13.32 0.37 29.97
C ARG A 259 -14.85 0.35 30.03
N PHE A 260 -15.42 -0.30 31.05
CA PHE A 260 -16.87 -0.33 31.24
C PHE A 260 -17.45 1.08 31.39
N ILE A 261 -16.85 1.90 32.25
CA ILE A 261 -17.29 3.30 32.42
C ILE A 261 -17.11 4.10 31.13
N ALA A 262 -15.94 3.98 30.49
CA ALA A 262 -15.62 4.72 29.28
C ALA A 262 -16.59 4.40 28.14
N GLU A 263 -16.85 3.13 27.85
CA GLU A 263 -17.73 2.72 26.77
C GLU A 263 -19.16 3.25 26.96
N ASN A 264 -19.71 3.15 28.17
CA ASN A 264 -21.05 3.62 28.49
C ASN A 264 -21.17 5.16 28.57
N LEU A 265 -20.05 5.88 28.64
CA LEU A 265 -20.01 7.34 28.60
C LEU A 265 -19.59 7.89 27.22
N GLY A 266 -19.48 7.03 26.20
CA GLY A 266 -19.08 7.44 24.85
C GLY A 266 -17.60 7.84 24.75
N LEU A 267 -16.74 7.29 25.60
CA LEU A 267 -15.31 7.56 25.63
C LEU A 267 -14.53 6.42 24.98
N LYS A 268 -13.38 6.76 24.42
CA LYS A 268 -12.39 5.82 23.89
C LYS A 268 -11.23 5.71 24.87
N VAL A 269 -10.76 4.47 25.07
CA VAL A 269 -9.64 4.16 25.97
C VAL A 269 -8.61 3.34 25.22
N GLU A 270 -7.39 3.86 25.15
CA GLU A 270 -6.23 3.15 24.60
C GLU A 270 -5.23 2.83 25.70
N TRP A 271 -4.63 1.64 25.62
CA TRP A 271 -3.57 1.20 26.53
C TRP A 271 -2.29 1.02 25.76
N ASP A 272 -1.27 1.79 26.12
CA ASP A 272 0.10 1.60 25.68
C ASP A 272 0.83 0.68 26.66
N LYS A 273 1.19 -0.52 26.20
CA LYS A 273 1.88 -1.51 27.03
C LYS A 273 3.34 -1.14 27.29
N GLU A 274 4.00 -0.43 26.38
CA GLU A 274 5.42 -0.10 26.51
C GLU A 274 5.63 0.97 27.58
N THR A 275 4.76 1.99 27.59
CA THR A 275 4.82 3.07 28.58
C THR A 275 3.88 2.86 29.76
N GLU A 276 3.07 1.79 29.77
CA GLU A 276 1.98 1.57 30.73
C GLU A 276 1.02 2.78 30.83
N THR A 277 0.78 3.45 29.70
CA THR A 277 -0.05 4.67 29.62
C THR A 277 -1.47 4.32 29.20
N ILE A 278 -2.44 4.96 29.85
CA ILE A 278 -3.86 4.95 29.52
C ILE A 278 -4.19 6.30 28.91
N GLU A 279 -4.67 6.30 27.67
CA GLU A 279 -5.16 7.49 26.99
C GLU A 279 -6.69 7.44 26.93
N ILE A 280 -7.34 8.52 27.37
CA ILE A 280 -8.80 8.64 27.39
C ILE A 280 -9.21 9.87 26.59
N GLU A 281 -10.09 9.67 25.62
CA GLU A 281 -10.63 10.73 24.76
C GLU A 281 -12.13 10.55 24.56
N ASP A 282 -12.84 11.64 24.24
CA ASP A 282 -14.22 11.56 23.76
C ASP A 282 -14.21 10.80 22.43
N LYS A 283 -15.18 9.91 22.17
CA LYS A 283 -15.33 9.33 20.82
C LYS A 283 -15.75 10.45 19.88
N GLU A 284 -15.00 10.65 18.80
CA GLU A 284 -15.44 11.51 17.69
C GLU A 284 -16.80 10.97 17.23
N THR A 285 -17.84 11.81 17.38
CA THR A 285 -19.12 11.56 16.75
C THR A 285 -18.95 12.03 15.32
N GLU A 286 -18.97 11.11 14.36
CA GLU A 286 -19.16 11.47 12.96
C GLU A 286 -20.48 12.22 12.91
N ILE A 287 -20.41 13.54 12.78
CA ILE A 287 -21.59 14.36 12.51
C ILE A 287 -21.96 14.00 11.07
N GLU A 288 -22.93 13.12 10.91
CA GLU A 288 -23.67 13.02 9.65
C GLU A 288 -24.33 14.40 9.46
N ASP A 289 -23.77 15.22 8.59
CA ASP A 289 -24.40 16.44 8.06
C ASP A 289 -25.67 15.99 7.33
N ASP A 290 -26.77 15.86 8.08
CA ASP A 290 -28.12 15.79 7.54
C ASP A 290 -28.50 17.20 7.09
N THR A 291 -27.94 17.63 5.96
CA THR A 291 -28.48 18.76 5.21
C THR A 291 -29.80 18.33 4.61
N THR A 292 -30.87 18.39 5.41
CA THR A 292 -32.23 18.41 4.89
C THR A 292 -32.37 19.65 4.01
N GLU A 293 -32.43 19.42 2.70
CA GLU A 293 -32.95 20.37 1.72
C GLU A 293 -34.34 20.82 2.19
N THR A 294 -34.48 22.08 2.60
CA THR A 294 -35.79 22.69 2.75
C THR A 294 -36.30 23.01 1.34
N GLU A 295 -37.22 22.17 0.85
CA GLU A 295 -38.10 22.49 -0.25
C GLU A 295 -38.92 23.74 0.12
N ASP A 296 -38.59 24.89 -0.49
CA ASP A 296 -39.46 26.05 -0.55
C ASP A 296 -40.66 25.70 -1.46
N ASP A 297 -41.74 25.22 -0.86
CA ASP A 297 -43.07 25.27 -1.45
C ASP A 297 -43.97 26.18 -0.61
N GLN A 298 -44.12 27.42 -1.07
CA GLN A 298 -45.39 28.13 -0.94
C GLN A 298 -45.66 28.96 -2.20
N THR A 299 -46.32 28.32 -3.15
CA THR A 299 -47.32 28.98 -3.99
C THR A 299 -48.44 29.57 -3.11
N ILE A 300 -48.68 30.89 -3.18
CA ILE A 300 -50.05 31.43 -3.19
C ILE A 300 -50.11 32.56 -4.23
N SER A 301 -50.89 32.26 -5.26
CA SER A 301 -51.41 33.15 -6.27
C SER A 301 -52.61 33.97 -5.77
N GLU A 302 -52.82 35.08 -6.48
CA GLU A 302 -54.00 35.98 -6.53
C GLU A 302 -54.06 37.14 -5.53
#